data_AF-A0A2V8L7C7-F1
#
_entry.id   AF-A0A2V8L7C7-F1
#
_cell.length_a   1.000
_cell.length_b   1.000
_cell.length_c   1.000
_cell.angle_alpha   90.00
_cell.angle_beta   90.00
_cell.angle_gamma   90.00
#
_symmetry.space_group_name_H-M   'P 1'
#
loop_
_entity.id
_entity.type
_entity.pdbx_description
1 polymer ?
#
loop_
_entity_poly.entity_id
_entity_poly.type
_entity_poly.pdbx_seq_one_letter_code
_entity_poly.pdbx_strand_id
1 'polypeptide(L)'
;STWNRAPLWGSAWKAFIKENADRQNTAYIQKTTLPYEENYLDLDPQVRDPLGFPVIRITAEYKENERKLALFMQDKMEQWYRAAGAIAIQRADIGPMTMSTHAYGGTRMGDNPQTNVLDRWGFSHEAPNLGILGASVMGTSGAHNPTLTVQALAWRTADHLVKNWKTIAG
;
A
#
# COMPACT_ATOMS: atom_id res chain seq x y z
N SER A 1 22.21 -0.86 -8.84
CA SER A 1 22.64 0.39 -9.51
C SER A 1 24.01 0.78 -8.96
N THR A 2 24.87 1.39 -9.77
CA THR A 2 26.14 2.03 -9.36
C THR A 2 25.99 3.56 -9.31
N TRP A 3 24.77 4.07 -9.43
CA TRP A 3 24.45 5.50 -9.44
C TRP A 3 25.26 6.28 -10.50
N ASN A 4 25.41 5.68 -11.68
CA ASN A 4 26.20 6.20 -12.81
C ASN A 4 27.72 6.38 -12.53
N ARG A 5 28.25 5.81 -11.44
CA ARG A 5 29.68 5.90 -11.09
C ARG A 5 30.55 4.79 -11.67
N ALA A 6 29.95 3.71 -12.15
CA ALA A 6 30.63 2.60 -12.81
C ALA A 6 29.66 1.84 -13.73
N PRO A 7 30.14 1.09 -14.73
CA PRO A 7 29.31 0.12 -15.46
C PRO A 7 28.66 -0.90 -14.49
N LEU A 8 27.58 -1.56 -14.93
CA LEU A 8 26.91 -2.61 -14.15
C LEU A 8 27.56 -3.99 -14.30
N TRP A 9 28.69 -4.08 -15.00
CA TRP A 9 29.42 -5.33 -15.24
C TRP A 9 30.93 -5.08 -15.41
N GLY A 10 31.72 -6.14 -15.41
CA GLY A 10 33.17 -6.08 -15.64
C GLY A 10 34.00 -5.70 -14.42
N SER A 11 35.29 -5.44 -14.63
CA SER A 11 36.26 -5.17 -13.56
C SER A 11 35.96 -3.87 -12.80
N ALA A 12 35.54 -2.81 -13.51
CA ALA A 12 35.16 -1.54 -12.89
C ALA A 12 33.95 -1.67 -11.94
N TRP A 13 32.94 -2.46 -12.32
CA TRP A 13 31.81 -2.78 -11.44
C TRP A 13 32.26 -3.53 -10.18
N LYS A 14 33.10 -4.57 -10.35
CA LYS A 14 33.63 -5.35 -9.21
C LYS A 14 34.43 -4.48 -8.25
N ALA A 15 35.25 -3.55 -8.77
CA ALA A 15 35.99 -2.60 -7.96
C ALA A 15 35.05 -1.67 -7.17
N PHE A 16 34.01 -1.12 -7.82
CA PHE A 16 33.01 -0.29 -7.16
C PHE A 16 32.29 -1.05 -6.04
N ILE A 17 31.84 -2.29 -6.27
CA ILE A 17 31.19 -3.10 -5.24
C ILE A 17 32.16 -3.38 -4.08
N LYS A 18 33.41 -3.78 -4.37
CA LYS A 18 34.41 -4.04 -3.33
C LYS A 18 34.68 -2.82 -2.44
N GLU A 19 34.69 -1.63 -3.01
CA GLU A 19 34.93 -0.38 -2.27
C GLU A 19 33.71 0.08 -1.45
N ASN A 20 32.49 -0.22 -1.89
CA ASN A 20 31.28 0.42 -1.37
C ASN A 20 30.29 -0.54 -0.68
N ALA A 21 30.47 -1.86 -0.75
CA ALA A 21 29.49 -2.83 -0.26
C ALA A 21 29.14 -2.65 1.23
N ASP A 22 30.09 -2.20 2.05
CA ASP A 22 29.94 -1.94 3.48
C ASP A 22 29.64 -0.46 3.81
N ARG A 23 29.48 0.39 2.79
CA ARG A 23 29.31 1.86 2.91
C ARG A 23 28.05 2.37 2.23
N GLN A 24 27.11 1.47 1.95
CA GLN A 24 25.83 1.80 1.33
C GLN A 24 24.68 1.50 2.28
N ASN A 25 23.71 2.39 2.31
CA ASN A 25 22.47 2.22 3.04
C ASN A 25 21.29 2.74 2.19
N THR A 26 20.09 2.26 2.48
CA THR A 26 18.88 2.68 1.78
C THR A 26 17.74 2.81 2.77
N ALA A 27 17.00 3.92 2.66
CA ALA A 27 15.74 4.13 3.33
C ALA A 27 14.66 4.24 2.24
N TYR A 28 13.44 3.82 2.60
CA TYR A 28 12.29 3.97 1.74
C TYR A 28 11.12 4.57 2.51
N ILE A 29 10.21 5.17 1.77
CA ILE A 29 9.05 5.87 2.30
C ILE A 29 7.86 4.90 2.30
N GLN A 30 7.22 4.75 3.44
CA GLN A 30 5.81 4.34 3.52
C GLN A 30 5.00 5.56 3.91
N LYS A 31 3.96 5.84 3.11
CA LYS A 31 3.14 7.03 3.26
C LYS A 31 1.68 6.66 3.09
N THR A 32 0.82 7.43 3.74
CA THR A 32 -0.61 7.36 3.46
C THR A 32 -0.87 7.91 2.07
N THR A 33 -1.64 7.16 1.28
CA THR A 33 -2.38 7.64 0.13
C THR A 33 -3.83 7.81 0.56
N LEU A 34 -4.37 9.02 0.40
CA LEU A 34 -5.76 9.27 0.77
C LEU A 34 -6.75 8.49 -0.11
N PRO A 35 -7.95 8.14 0.40
CA PRO A 35 -8.93 7.32 -0.32
C PRO A 35 -9.74 8.18 -1.31
N TYR A 36 -9.08 8.61 -2.39
CA TYR A 36 -9.69 9.36 -3.49
C TYR A 36 -10.70 8.50 -4.26
N GLU A 37 -11.85 9.08 -4.64
CA GLU A 37 -12.86 8.37 -5.44
C GLU A 37 -12.35 8.03 -6.84
N GLU A 38 -11.44 8.83 -7.38
CA GLU A 38 -10.80 8.62 -8.67
C GLU A 38 -9.74 7.51 -8.64
N ASN A 39 -9.39 7.01 -7.46
CA ASN A 39 -8.52 5.85 -7.29
C ASN A 39 -9.39 4.63 -6.97
N TYR A 40 -9.69 3.82 -7.98
CA TYR A 40 -10.63 2.70 -7.87
C TYR A 40 -10.13 1.41 -8.54
N LEU A 41 -10.83 0.34 -8.20
CA LEU A 41 -10.64 -1.00 -8.75
C LEU A 41 -11.90 -1.38 -9.52
N ASP A 42 -11.73 -1.91 -10.72
CA ASP A 42 -12.81 -2.50 -11.50
C ASP A 42 -12.36 -3.80 -12.18
N LEU A 43 -13.28 -4.48 -12.86
CA LEU A 43 -12.96 -5.69 -13.62
C LEU A 43 -12.63 -5.32 -15.06
N ASP A 44 -11.54 -5.87 -15.58
CA ASP A 44 -11.17 -5.65 -16.98
C ASP A 44 -12.22 -6.30 -17.91
N PRO A 45 -12.79 -5.55 -18.88
CA PRO A 45 -13.85 -6.08 -19.74
C PRO A 45 -13.35 -7.08 -20.78
N GLN A 46 -12.04 -7.16 -21.04
CA GLN A 46 -11.44 -7.95 -22.11
C GLN A 46 -10.48 -9.01 -21.58
N VAL A 47 -9.65 -8.64 -20.60
CA VAL A 47 -8.60 -9.50 -20.07
C VAL A 47 -9.17 -10.43 -19.01
N ARG A 48 -8.92 -11.73 -19.18
CA ARG A 48 -9.33 -12.79 -18.26
C ARG A 48 -8.13 -13.56 -17.74
N ASP A 49 -8.25 -14.08 -16.53
CA ASP A 49 -7.28 -15.01 -15.95
C ASP A 49 -7.38 -16.41 -16.60
N PRO A 50 -6.47 -17.35 -16.28
CA PRO A 50 -6.51 -18.71 -16.83
C PRO A 50 -7.77 -19.52 -16.48
N LEU A 51 -8.55 -19.08 -15.50
CA LEU A 51 -9.81 -19.70 -15.08
C LEU A 51 -11.03 -19.05 -15.76
N GLY A 52 -10.82 -18.03 -16.58
CA GLY A 52 -11.85 -17.32 -17.33
C GLY A 52 -12.51 -16.17 -16.58
N PHE A 53 -12.03 -15.79 -15.39
CA PHE A 53 -12.55 -14.64 -14.65
C PHE A 53 -11.91 -13.33 -15.13
N PRO A 54 -12.68 -12.22 -15.21
CA PRO A 54 -12.11 -10.90 -15.46
C PRO A 54 -11.00 -10.57 -14.44
N VAL A 55 -9.85 -10.08 -14.90
CA VAL A 55 -8.78 -9.63 -13.99
C VAL A 55 -9.14 -8.29 -13.35
N ILE A 56 -8.56 -8.00 -12.20
CA ILE A 56 -8.68 -6.68 -11.57
C ILE A 56 -7.89 -5.67 -12.40
N ARG A 57 -8.53 -4.57 -12.77
CA ARG A 57 -7.92 -3.38 -13.33
C ARG A 57 -7.85 -2.30 -12.26
N ILE A 58 -6.69 -1.64 -12.17
CA ILE A 58 -6.38 -0.65 -11.15
C ILE A 58 -6.25 0.72 -11.83
N THR A 59 -7.14 1.64 -11.50
CA THR A 59 -7.04 3.06 -11.90
C THR A 59 -6.61 3.85 -10.69
N ALA A 60 -5.36 4.30 -10.66
CA ALA A 60 -4.86 5.04 -9.51
C ALA A 60 -3.70 5.98 -9.85
N GLU A 61 -3.67 7.13 -9.18
CA GLU A 61 -2.55 8.06 -9.23
C GLU A 61 -2.27 8.69 -7.85
N TYR A 62 -1.03 9.13 -7.66
CA TYR A 62 -0.73 10.04 -6.55
C TYR A 62 -1.36 11.41 -6.84
N LYS A 63 -1.92 12.05 -5.82
CA LYS A 63 -2.39 13.43 -5.89
C LYS A 63 -1.36 14.35 -5.26
N GLU A 64 -1.70 15.63 -5.16
CA GLU A 64 -0.76 16.66 -4.68
C GLU A 64 -0.29 16.41 -3.25
N ASN A 65 -1.17 15.91 -2.38
CA ASN A 65 -0.84 15.55 -1.01
C ASN A 65 0.31 14.54 -0.95
N GLU A 66 0.20 13.43 -1.70
CA GLU A 66 1.20 12.38 -1.69
C GLU A 66 2.55 12.84 -2.24
N ARG A 67 2.56 13.74 -3.24
CA ARG A 67 3.78 14.33 -3.80
C ARG A 67 4.47 15.23 -2.78
N LYS A 68 3.74 16.15 -2.15
CA LYS A 68 4.26 17.02 -1.09
C LYS A 68 4.80 16.22 0.10
N LEU A 69 4.04 15.21 0.54
CA LEU A 69 4.44 14.33 1.62
C LEU A 69 5.73 13.57 1.29
N ALA A 70 5.86 13.04 0.07
CA ALA A 70 7.07 12.37 -0.39
C ALA A 70 8.29 13.30 -0.41
N LEU A 71 8.15 14.53 -0.93
CA LEU A 71 9.22 15.53 -0.93
C LEU A 71 9.68 15.86 0.50
N PHE A 72 8.73 16.13 1.39
CA PHE A 72 9.01 16.44 2.79
C PHE A 72 9.78 15.30 3.48
N MET A 73 9.37 14.05 3.29
CA MET A 73 10.08 12.90 3.89
C MET A 73 11.46 12.69 3.27
N GLN A 74 11.63 12.88 1.97
CA GLN A 74 12.94 12.79 1.35
C GLN A 74 13.90 13.86 1.90
N ASP A 75 13.41 15.09 2.15
CA ASP A 75 14.23 16.15 2.75
C ASP A 75 14.68 15.77 4.17
N LYS A 76 13.81 15.11 4.94
CA LYS A 76 14.15 14.58 6.28
C LYS A 76 15.14 13.43 6.21
N MET A 77 14.94 12.50 5.30
CA MET A 77 15.86 11.38 5.09
C MET A 77 17.25 11.86 4.69
N GLU A 78 17.34 12.86 3.81
CA GLU A 78 18.61 13.47 3.44
C GLU A 78 19.31 14.09 4.65
N GLN A 79 18.58 14.85 5.48
CA GLN A 79 19.11 15.43 6.72
C GLN A 79 19.67 14.33 7.64
N TRP A 80 18.94 13.23 7.83
CA TRP A 80 19.39 12.10 8.67
C TRP A 80 20.64 11.43 8.12
N TYR A 81 20.70 11.17 6.81
CA TYR A 81 21.87 10.56 6.20
C TYR A 81 23.11 11.45 6.29
N ARG A 82 22.97 12.77 6.05
CA ARG A 82 24.08 13.71 6.23
C ARG A 82 24.55 13.75 7.67
N ALA A 83 23.64 13.77 8.64
CA ALA A 83 23.98 13.71 10.06
C ALA A 83 24.68 12.39 10.45
N ALA A 84 24.35 11.29 9.79
CA ALA A 84 25.01 9.99 9.94
C ALA A 84 26.36 9.87 9.20
N GLY A 85 26.82 10.93 8.53
CA GLY A 85 28.12 10.97 7.84
C GLY A 85 28.10 10.55 6.37
N ALA A 86 26.92 10.48 5.72
CA ALA A 86 26.84 10.19 4.30
C ALA A 86 27.53 11.29 3.47
N ILE A 87 28.51 10.89 2.66
CA ILE A 87 29.27 11.79 1.76
C ILE A 87 28.60 11.95 0.38
N ALA A 88 27.64 11.08 0.06
CA ALA A 88 26.87 11.12 -1.17
C ALA A 88 25.45 10.61 -0.89
N ILE A 89 24.45 11.27 -1.47
CA ILE A 89 23.04 10.92 -1.32
C ILE A 89 22.39 10.97 -2.69
N GLN A 90 21.63 9.94 -3.02
CA GLN A 90 20.80 9.88 -4.21
C GLN A 90 19.33 9.82 -3.79
N ARG A 91 18.54 10.79 -4.24
CA ARG A 91 17.08 10.76 -4.09
C ARG A 91 16.47 9.91 -5.20
N ALA A 92 15.42 9.17 -4.86
CA ALA A 92 14.58 8.52 -5.85
C ALA A 92 13.61 9.55 -6.44
N ASP A 93 13.27 9.39 -7.72
CA ASP A 93 12.24 10.22 -8.35
C ASP A 93 10.86 9.90 -7.78
N ILE A 94 10.01 10.92 -7.64
CA ILE A 94 8.61 10.74 -7.28
C ILE A 94 7.84 10.42 -8.57
N GLY A 95 7.85 9.13 -8.90
CA GLY A 95 7.15 8.60 -10.07
C GLY A 95 5.64 8.49 -9.90
N PRO A 96 4.94 7.91 -10.89
CA PRO A 96 3.54 7.56 -10.77
C PRO A 96 3.31 6.55 -9.63
N MET A 97 2.05 6.36 -9.24
CA MET A 97 1.71 5.33 -8.27
C MET A 97 2.10 3.96 -8.82
N THR A 98 2.92 3.24 -8.08
CA THR A 98 3.32 1.87 -8.42
C THR A 98 2.53 0.87 -7.60
N MET A 99 2.32 -0.32 -8.16
CA MET A 99 1.78 -1.43 -7.39
C MET A 99 2.70 -1.77 -6.21
N SER A 100 2.07 -2.04 -5.08
CA SER A 100 2.71 -2.50 -3.85
C SER A 100 2.02 -3.77 -3.38
N THR A 101 2.69 -4.54 -2.53
CA THR A 101 2.04 -5.64 -1.78
C THR A 101 1.06 -5.12 -0.72
N HIS A 102 1.05 -3.81 -0.48
CA HIS A 102 0.13 -3.10 0.41
C HIS A 102 -1.15 -2.69 -0.34
N ALA A 103 -2.01 -3.66 -0.62
CA ALA A 103 -3.33 -3.43 -1.23
C ALA A 103 -4.39 -3.18 -0.13
N TYR A 104 -5.06 -2.02 -0.19
CA TYR A 104 -6.08 -1.59 0.78
C TYR A 104 -7.37 -1.18 0.07
N GLY A 105 -8.48 -1.18 0.80
CA GLY A 105 -9.73 -0.62 0.30
C GLY A 105 -10.41 -1.49 -0.79
N GLY A 106 -11.36 -0.90 -1.50
CA GLY A 106 -12.22 -1.61 -2.46
C GLY A 106 -13.52 -2.12 -1.85
N THR A 107 -13.50 -2.61 -0.60
CA THR A 107 -14.71 -2.97 0.17
C THR A 107 -14.72 -2.30 1.54
N ARG A 108 -14.41 -0.99 1.56
CA ARG A 108 -14.18 -0.24 2.81
C ARG A 108 -15.37 -0.28 3.76
N MET A 109 -15.08 -0.40 5.06
CA MET A 109 -16.05 -0.24 6.15
C MET A 109 -16.45 1.22 6.36
N GLY A 110 -17.68 1.44 6.81
CA GLY A 110 -18.18 2.73 7.31
C GLY A 110 -19.68 2.69 7.58
N ASP A 111 -20.20 3.72 8.23
CA ASP A 111 -21.61 3.77 8.65
C ASP A 111 -22.57 4.20 7.54
N ASN A 112 -22.03 4.75 6.44
CA ASN A 112 -22.81 5.29 5.34
C ASN A 112 -22.87 4.25 4.19
N PRO A 113 -24.01 3.58 3.95
CA PRO A 113 -24.14 2.55 2.91
C PRO A 113 -24.00 3.11 1.48
N GLN A 114 -24.16 4.43 1.29
CA GLN A 114 -23.97 5.08 -0.01
C GLN A 114 -22.49 5.26 -0.37
N THR A 115 -21.59 5.22 0.62
CA THR A 115 -20.15 5.43 0.41
C THR A 115 -19.28 4.25 0.83
N ASN A 116 -19.85 3.25 1.51
CA ASN A 116 -19.13 2.13 2.10
C ASN A 116 -19.83 0.81 1.76
N VAL A 117 -19.05 -0.20 1.37
CA VAL A 117 -19.59 -1.53 1.03
C VAL A 117 -20.01 -2.26 2.31
N LEU A 118 -19.22 -2.08 3.38
CA LEU A 118 -19.41 -2.76 4.65
C LEU A 118 -19.79 -1.75 5.73
N ASP A 119 -20.53 -2.22 6.72
CA ASP A 119 -20.76 -1.53 7.98
C ASP A 119 -19.47 -1.41 8.81
N ARG A 120 -19.57 -0.79 9.99
CA ARG A 120 -18.44 -0.65 10.91
C ARG A 120 -17.88 -1.97 11.45
N TRP A 121 -18.59 -3.09 11.29
CA TRP A 121 -18.20 -4.42 11.79
C TRP A 121 -17.64 -5.33 10.70
N GLY A 122 -17.68 -4.91 9.44
CA GLY A 122 -17.16 -5.68 8.31
C GLY A 122 -18.21 -6.56 7.63
N PHE A 123 -19.50 -6.28 7.85
CA PHE A 123 -20.62 -6.95 7.17
C PHE A 123 -21.21 -6.07 6.08
N SER A 124 -21.64 -6.67 4.97
CA SER A 124 -22.22 -5.93 3.84
C SER A 124 -23.51 -5.22 4.25
N HIS A 125 -23.65 -3.96 3.83
CA HIS A 125 -24.91 -3.23 3.97
C HIS A 125 -26.04 -3.82 3.13
N GLU A 126 -25.71 -4.43 1.98
CA GLU A 126 -26.69 -5.00 1.04
C GLU A 126 -27.03 -6.46 1.35
N ALA A 127 -26.08 -7.21 1.92
CA ALA A 127 -26.23 -8.61 2.30
C ALA A 127 -25.79 -8.80 3.77
N PRO A 128 -26.69 -8.60 4.74
CA PRO A 128 -26.32 -8.51 6.17
C PRO A 128 -25.63 -9.75 6.77
N ASN A 129 -25.74 -10.91 6.12
CA ASN A 129 -25.07 -12.15 6.51
C ASN A 129 -23.74 -12.42 5.77
N LEU A 130 -23.27 -11.48 4.95
CA LEU A 130 -22.00 -11.55 4.24
C LEU A 130 -20.93 -10.69 4.95
N GLY A 131 -19.97 -11.35 5.60
CA GLY A 131 -18.79 -10.71 6.18
C GLY A 131 -17.58 -10.75 5.24
N ILE A 132 -16.80 -9.67 5.20
CA ILE A 132 -15.54 -9.60 4.46
C ILE A 132 -14.40 -9.34 5.44
N LEU A 133 -13.31 -10.10 5.30
CA LEU A 133 -12.10 -9.95 6.10
C LEU A 133 -10.90 -9.66 5.20
N GLY A 134 -10.05 -8.72 5.60
CA GLY A 134 -8.84 -8.41 4.84
C GLY A 134 -8.49 -6.93 4.85
N ALA A 135 -7.44 -6.58 4.13
CA ALA A 135 -7.04 -5.18 3.96
C ALA A 135 -8.05 -4.36 3.12
N SER A 136 -8.92 -5.04 2.37
CA SER A 136 -9.92 -4.39 1.53
C SER A 136 -10.97 -3.61 2.33
N VAL A 137 -11.14 -3.98 3.60
CA VAL A 137 -12.10 -3.37 4.53
C VAL A 137 -11.58 -2.07 5.14
N MET A 138 -10.28 -1.79 4.99
CA MET A 138 -9.64 -0.58 5.52
C MET A 138 -10.07 0.66 4.73
N GLY A 139 -10.58 1.68 5.41
CA GLY A 139 -10.98 2.95 4.80
C GLY A 139 -9.82 3.89 4.44
N THR A 140 -8.62 3.65 5.00
CA THR A 140 -7.42 4.45 4.77
C THR A 140 -6.17 3.57 4.78
N SER A 141 -5.17 3.93 3.98
CA SER A 141 -3.95 3.12 3.76
C SER A 141 -2.92 3.12 4.91
N GLY A 142 -3.10 3.90 5.98
CA GLY A 142 -2.14 4.02 7.08
C GLY A 142 -0.75 4.51 6.63
N ALA A 143 0.22 4.56 7.55
CA ALA A 143 1.63 4.88 7.24
C ALA A 143 2.59 3.73 7.55
N HIS A 144 2.04 2.54 7.84
CA HIS A 144 2.76 1.35 8.27
C HIS A 144 2.24 0.11 7.54
N ASN A 145 2.95 -1.01 7.69
CA ASN A 145 2.53 -2.31 7.18
C ASN A 145 1.15 -2.71 7.76
N PRO A 146 0.21 -3.20 6.93
CA PRO A 146 -1.18 -3.37 7.35
C PRO A 146 -1.47 -4.65 8.11
N THR A 147 -0.59 -5.65 8.04
CA THR A 147 -0.94 -7.02 8.41
C THR A 147 -1.49 -7.13 9.83
N LEU A 148 -0.93 -6.38 10.78
CA LEU A 148 -1.44 -6.33 12.15
C LEU A 148 -2.84 -5.70 12.22
N THR A 149 -3.09 -4.61 11.49
CA THR A 149 -4.42 -4.01 11.37
C THR A 149 -5.42 -4.97 10.73
N VAL A 150 -5.01 -5.70 9.69
CA VAL A 150 -5.84 -6.72 9.03
C VAL A 150 -6.21 -7.82 10.02
N GLN A 151 -5.25 -8.33 10.79
CA GLN A 151 -5.50 -9.35 11.81
C GLN A 151 -6.43 -8.83 12.90
N ALA A 152 -6.22 -7.60 13.38
CA ALA A 152 -7.08 -6.99 14.39
C ALA A 152 -8.52 -6.80 13.88
N LEU A 153 -8.70 -6.34 12.64
CA LEU A 153 -10.02 -6.19 12.04
C LEU A 153 -10.69 -7.54 11.79
N ALA A 154 -9.96 -8.53 11.28
CA ALA A 154 -10.47 -9.88 11.08
C ALA A 154 -10.94 -10.52 12.39
N TRP A 155 -10.14 -10.39 13.46
CA TRP A 155 -10.52 -10.84 14.78
C TRP A 155 -11.78 -10.12 15.28
N ARG A 156 -11.83 -8.79 15.16
CA ARG A 156 -12.97 -7.98 15.61
C ARG A 156 -14.27 -8.37 14.88
N THR A 157 -14.21 -8.59 13.57
CA THR A 157 -15.37 -9.03 12.77
C THR A 157 -15.80 -10.45 13.16
N ALA A 158 -14.86 -11.37 13.37
CA ALA A 158 -15.17 -12.74 13.82
C ALA A 158 -15.78 -12.78 15.23
N ASP A 159 -15.25 -11.99 16.16
CA ASP A 159 -15.82 -11.84 17.51
C ASP A 159 -17.24 -11.26 17.48
N HIS A 160 -17.47 -10.27 16.62
CA HIS A 160 -18.81 -9.73 16.36
C HIS A 160 -19.76 -10.80 15.81
N LEU A 161 -19.32 -11.60 14.85
CA LEU A 161 -20.10 -12.70 14.29
C LEU A 161 -20.53 -13.70 15.36
N VAL A 162 -19.58 -14.17 16.19
CA VAL A 162 -19.87 -15.16 17.23
C VAL A 162 -20.86 -14.63 18.26
N LYS A 163 -20.68 -13.37 18.70
CA LYS A 163 -21.56 -12.74 19.69
C LYS A 163 -22.97 -12.49 19.16
N ASN A 164 -23.12 -12.29 17.84
CA ASN A 164 -24.39 -11.92 17.21
C ASN A 164 -24.90 -12.98 16.23
N TRP A 165 -24.45 -14.24 16.35
CA TRP A 165 -24.71 -15.30 15.37
C TRP A 165 -26.20 -15.46 15.03
N LYS A 166 -27.07 -15.49 16.05
CA LYS A 166 -28.53 -15.64 15.86
C LYS A 166 -29.16 -14.50 15.06
N THR A 167 -28.59 -13.30 15.14
CA THR A 167 -29.09 -12.15 14.40
C THR A 167 -28.56 -12.12 12.97
N ILE A 168 -27.32 -12.57 12.76
CA ILE A 168 -26.63 -12.53 11.48
C ILE A 168 -26.97 -13.74 10.59
N ALA A 169 -27.07 -14.93 11.16
CA ALA A 169 -27.27 -16.17 10.42
C ALA A 169 -28.76 -16.51 10.17
N GLY A 170 -29.67 -15.91 10.92
CA GLY A 170 -31.09 -16.30 10.98
C GLY A 170 -31.30 -17.54 11.84
#